data_AF-A0A5C7KWP3-F1
#
_entry.id   AF-A0A5C7KWP3-F1
#
_cell.length_a   1.000
_cell.length_b   1.000
_cell.length_c   1.000
_cell.angle_alpha   90.00
_cell.angle_beta   90.00
_cell.angle_gamma   90.00
#
_symmetry.space_group_name_H-M   'P 1'
#
loop_
_entity.id
_entity.type
_entity.pdbx_description
1 polymer ?
#
loop_
_entity_poly.entity_id
_entity_poly.type
_entity_poly.pdbx_seq_one_letter_code
_entity_poly.pdbx_strand_id
1 'polypeptide(L)'
;MYLKNTTLLVVGMALAPSIALAGVISDAKPLSESLTDILDFLLLIFGVIAILGMIVAGVLYFTAGGDERQVMVAKRAFTWCVVGIVVTLGSQVLVRALAAFFG
;
A
#
# COMPACT_ATOMS: atom_id res chain seq x y z
N MET A 1 -0.14 -56.05 26.48
CA MET A 1 0.53 -55.66 25.22
C MET A 1 -0.15 -54.47 24.50
N TYR A 2 -0.98 -53.66 25.19
CA TYR A 2 -1.69 -52.50 24.60
C TYR A 2 -1.12 -51.13 25.00
N LEU A 3 -0.17 -51.06 25.94
CA LEU A 3 0.33 -49.79 26.48
C LEU A 3 1.34 -49.05 25.58
N LYS A 4 1.98 -49.72 24.62
CA LYS A 4 2.96 -49.08 23.72
C LYS A 4 2.34 -48.26 22.59
N ASN A 5 1.11 -48.58 22.18
CA ASN A 5 0.46 -47.96 21.02
C ASN A 5 -0.20 -46.61 21.35
N THR A 6 -0.71 -46.45 22.57
CA THR A 6 -1.31 -45.18 23.02
C THR A 6 -0.26 -44.09 23.23
N THR A 7 0.95 -44.44 23.68
CA THR A 7 2.06 -43.47 23.81
C THR A 7 2.53 -42.96 22.45
N LEU A 8 2.49 -43.79 21.41
CA LEU A 8 2.81 -43.41 20.03
C LEU A 8 1.79 -42.43 19.43
N LEU A 9 0.50 -42.59 19.75
CA LEU A 9 -0.56 -41.64 19.36
C LEU A 9 -0.43 -40.30 20.09
N VAL A 10 -0.11 -40.31 21.38
CA VAL A 10 0.09 -39.07 22.17
C VAL A 10 1.34 -38.33 21.71
N VAL A 11 2.43 -39.03 21.36
CA VAL A 11 3.64 -38.42 20.79
C VAL A 11 3.37 -37.89 19.37
N GLY A 12 2.61 -38.60 18.53
CA GLY A 12 2.18 -38.10 17.22
C GLY A 12 1.30 -36.85 17.30
N MET A 13 0.41 -36.78 18.30
CA MET A 13 -0.46 -35.63 18.55
C MET A 13 0.26 -34.47 19.26
N ALA A 14 1.35 -34.74 19.98
CA ALA A 14 2.24 -33.74 20.60
C ALA A 14 3.33 -33.22 19.65
N LEU A 15 3.68 -33.98 18.61
CA LEU A 15 4.56 -33.55 17.51
C LEU A 15 3.79 -32.89 16.35
N ALA A 16 2.48 -33.16 16.20
CA ALA A 16 1.62 -32.42 15.27
C ALA A 16 1.63 -30.89 15.49
N PRO A 17 1.56 -30.33 16.73
CA PRO A 17 1.65 -28.89 16.95
C PRO A 17 3.07 -28.36 16.74
N SER A 18 4.13 -29.17 16.86
CA SER A 18 5.50 -28.73 16.56
C SER A 18 5.83 -28.79 15.06
N ILE A 19 5.15 -29.64 14.28
CA ILE A 19 5.12 -29.56 12.81
C ILE A 19 4.19 -28.42 12.35
N ALA A 20 3.10 -28.13 13.06
CA ALA A 20 2.31 -26.92 12.83
C ALA A 20 3.09 -25.64 13.18
N LEU A 21 4.08 -25.72 14.08
CA LEU A 21 5.06 -24.67 14.29
C LEU A 21 6.07 -24.56 13.14
N ALA A 22 6.22 -25.57 12.26
CA ALA A 22 6.88 -25.36 10.96
C ALA A 22 6.06 -24.44 10.03
N GLY A 23 4.90 -23.94 10.49
CA GLY A 23 4.24 -22.75 9.95
C GLY A 23 5.01 -21.44 10.14
N VAL A 24 6.01 -21.36 11.04
CA VAL A 24 6.85 -20.15 11.16
C VAL A 24 7.97 -20.02 10.11
N ILE A 25 7.90 -20.80 9.01
CA ILE A 25 8.58 -20.48 7.75
C ILE A 25 7.57 -20.41 6.58
N SER A 26 6.30 -20.08 6.88
CA SER A 26 5.43 -19.36 5.94
C SER A 26 5.15 -17.93 6.39
N ASP A 27 5.63 -17.54 7.57
CA ASP A 27 5.64 -16.16 8.10
C ASP A 27 6.80 -15.31 7.55
N ALA A 28 7.35 -15.68 6.39
CA ALA A 28 7.89 -14.62 5.53
C ALA A 28 6.66 -13.99 4.87
N LYS A 29 6.03 -13.02 5.56
CA LYS A 29 5.12 -12.03 4.96
C LYS A 29 5.68 -11.80 3.55
N PRO A 30 5.02 -12.31 2.50
CA PRO A 30 5.66 -12.36 1.19
C PRO A 30 6.10 -10.94 0.90
N LEU A 31 7.32 -10.74 0.40
CA LEU A 31 7.87 -9.38 0.24
C LEU A 31 6.89 -8.46 -0.49
N SER A 32 6.05 -9.03 -1.34
CA SER A 32 4.91 -8.39 -1.98
C SER A 32 3.90 -7.77 -1.02
N GLU A 33 3.53 -8.42 0.09
CA GLU A 33 2.54 -7.90 1.04
C GLU A 33 3.12 -6.76 1.91
N SER A 34 4.36 -6.88 2.38
CA SER A 34 5.04 -5.76 3.06
C SER A 34 5.26 -4.56 2.15
N LEU A 35 5.60 -4.78 0.88
CA LEU A 35 5.70 -3.71 -0.11
C LEU A 35 4.33 -3.08 -0.38
N THR A 36 3.27 -3.89 -0.50
CA THR A 36 1.93 -3.35 -0.76
C THR A 36 1.44 -2.49 0.41
N ASP A 37 1.66 -2.94 1.66
CA ASP A 37 1.30 -2.16 2.85
C ASP A 37 2.04 -0.81 2.91
N ILE A 38 3.35 -0.79 2.59
CA ILE A 38 4.14 0.45 2.61
C ILE A 38 3.76 1.38 1.44
N LEU A 39 3.39 0.81 0.29
CA LEU A 39 2.93 1.56 -0.87
C LEU A 39 1.54 2.15 -0.63
N ASP A 40 0.62 1.40 -0.01
CA ASP A 40 -0.71 1.90 0.36
C ASP A 40 -0.61 3.00 1.43
N PHE A 41 0.31 2.86 2.39
CA PHE A 41 0.59 3.92 3.35
C PHE A 41 1.13 5.19 2.66
N LEU A 42 2.04 5.03 1.70
CA LEU A 42 2.55 6.15 0.91
C LEU A 42 1.46 6.74 0.00
N LEU A 43 0.60 5.92 -0.58
CA LEU A 43 -0.53 6.34 -1.40
C LEU A 43 -1.54 7.16 -0.58
N LEU A 44 -1.79 6.76 0.67
CA LEU A 44 -2.68 7.46 1.58
C LEU A 44 -2.16 8.86 1.91
N ILE A 45 -0.88 9.00 2.28
CA ILE A 45 -0.29 10.31 2.55
C ILE A 45 -0.31 11.19 1.29
N PHE A 46 0.02 10.62 0.12
CA PHE A 46 0.02 11.33 -1.15
C PHE A 46 -1.39 11.76 -1.56
N GLY A 47 -2.40 10.93 -1.34
CA GLY A 47 -3.80 11.25 -1.62
C GLY A 47 -4.28 12.46 -0.82
N VAL A 48 -3.95 12.52 0.47
CA VAL A 48 -4.29 13.66 1.33
C VAL A 48 -3.61 14.94 0.86
N ILE A 49 -2.30 14.88 0.56
CA ILE A 49 -1.53 16.03 0.07
C ILE A 49 -2.08 16.52 -1.28
N ALA A 50 -2.47 15.59 -2.17
CA ALA A 50 -3.04 15.92 -3.47
C ALA A 50 -4.36 16.69 -3.33
N ILE A 51 -5.26 16.26 -2.43
CA ILE A 51 -6.52 16.95 -2.15
C ILE A 51 -6.24 18.37 -1.60
N LEU A 52 -5.32 18.50 -0.63
CA LEU A 52 -4.96 19.79 -0.06
C LEU A 52 -4.40 20.75 -1.12
N GLY A 53 -3.51 20.27 -2.00
CA GLY A 53 -2.97 21.05 -3.11
C GLY A 53 -4.06 21.52 -4.09
N MET A 54 -5.05 20.67 -4.35
CA MET A 54 -6.17 20.97 -5.24
C MET A 54 -7.07 22.07 -4.66
N ILE A 55 -7.31 22.05 -3.34
CA ILE A 55 -8.04 23.11 -2.63
C ILE A 55 -7.28 24.43 -2.71
N VAL A 56 -5.98 24.44 -2.42
CA VAL A 56 -5.15 25.66 -2.47
C VAL A 56 -5.12 26.25 -3.87
N ALA A 57 -4.94 25.42 -4.90
CA ALA A 57 -4.95 25.85 -6.29
C ALA A 57 -6.32 26.45 -6.69
N GLY A 58 -7.42 25.83 -6.24
CA GLY A 58 -8.78 26.31 -6.48
C GLY A 58 -9.03 27.67 -5.82
N VAL A 59 -8.72 27.81 -4.53
CA VAL A 59 -8.89 29.07 -3.81
C VAL A 59 -8.04 30.18 -4.43
N LEU A 60 -6.78 29.88 -4.77
CA LEU A 60 -5.90 30.84 -5.41
C LEU A 60 -6.40 31.28 -6.80
N TYR A 61 -7.02 30.38 -7.56
CA TYR A 61 -7.63 30.71 -8.84
C TYR A 61 -8.84 31.64 -8.67
N PHE A 62 -9.68 31.39 -7.65
CA PHE A 62 -10.85 32.22 -7.37
C PHE A 62 -10.50 33.59 -6.79
N THR A 63 -9.48 33.68 -5.93
CA THR A 63 -9.07 34.95 -5.32
C THR A 63 -8.18 35.81 -6.22
N ALA A 64 -7.66 35.26 -7.32
CA ALA A 64 -6.71 35.95 -8.19
C ALA A 64 -7.26 37.25 -8.82
N GLY A 65 -8.58 37.40 -8.99
CA GLY A 65 -9.26 38.70 -9.19
C GLY A 65 -8.73 39.66 -10.26
N GLY A 66 -7.86 39.24 -11.17
CA GLY A 66 -7.18 40.08 -12.17
C GLY A 66 -5.66 40.27 -11.99
N ASP A 67 -5.03 39.76 -10.93
CA ASP A 67 -3.57 39.74 -10.79
C ASP A 67 -2.96 38.56 -11.55
N GLU A 68 -2.25 38.86 -12.65
CA GLU A 68 -1.60 37.88 -13.51
C GLU A 68 -0.65 36.94 -12.74
N ARG A 69 -0.03 37.41 -11.66
CA ARG A 69 0.87 36.59 -10.84
C ARG A 69 0.12 35.47 -10.13
N GLN A 70 -1.02 35.77 -9.53
CA GLN A 70 -1.82 34.77 -8.83
C GLN A 70 -2.44 33.78 -9.81
N VAL A 71 -2.84 34.24 -11.00
CA VAL A 71 -3.31 33.36 -12.08
C VAL A 71 -2.21 32.41 -12.56
N MET A 72 -0.96 32.88 -12.70
CA MET A 72 0.17 32.02 -13.05
C MET A 72 0.49 30.99 -11.98
N VAL A 73 0.48 31.37 -10.69
CA VAL A 73 0.71 30.43 -9.59
C VAL A 73 -0.43 29.41 -9.52
N ALA A 74 -1.68 29.84 -9.67
CA ALA A 74 -2.83 28.95 -9.71
C ALA A 74 -2.71 27.93 -10.86
N LYS A 75 -2.36 28.36 -12.07
CA LYS A 75 -2.11 27.44 -13.20
C LYS A 75 -1.00 26.43 -12.92
N ARG A 76 0.11 26.85 -12.34
CA ARG A 76 1.22 25.96 -11.97
C ARG A 76 0.78 24.95 -10.92
N ALA A 77 0.10 25.40 -9.87
CA ALA A 77 -0.44 24.53 -8.82
C ALA A 77 -1.44 23.53 -9.38
N PHE A 78 -2.33 23.96 -10.28
CA PHE A 78 -3.29 23.09 -10.96
C PHE A 78 -2.60 22.00 -11.79
N THR A 79 -1.55 22.38 -12.53
CA THR A 79 -0.76 21.43 -13.34
C THR A 79 -0.09 20.37 -12.46
N TRP A 80 0.47 20.78 -11.32
CA TRP A 80 1.04 19.85 -10.33
C TRP A 80 0.02 18.90 -9.74
N CYS A 81 -1.21 19.38 -9.46
CA CYS A 81 -2.30 18.52 -8.98
C CYS A 81 -2.71 17.48 -10.03
N VAL A 82 -2.82 17.88 -11.30
CA VAL A 82 -3.13 16.96 -12.41
C VAL A 82 -2.07 15.88 -12.54
N VAL A 83 -0.79 16.24 -12.47
CA VAL A 83 0.32 15.27 -12.49
C VAL A 83 0.23 14.32 -11.30
N GLY A 84 -0.08 14.83 -10.10
CA GLY A 84 -0.27 14.00 -8.91
C GLY A 84 -1.35 12.93 -9.09
N ILE A 85 -2.52 13.30 -9.64
CA ILE A 85 -3.62 12.35 -9.90
C ILE A 85 -3.20 11.28 -10.92
N VAL A 86 -2.53 11.69 -11.99
CA VAL A 86 -2.04 10.77 -13.03
C VAL A 86 -1.03 9.78 -12.45
N VAL A 87 -0.11 10.25 -11.61
CA VAL A 87 0.90 9.39 -10.94
C VAL A 87 0.23 8.43 -9.98
N THR A 88 -0.77 8.85 -9.20
CA THR A 88 -1.53 7.96 -8.30
C THR A 88 -2.21 6.82 -9.08
N LEU A 89 -2.88 7.16 -10.19
CA LEU A 89 -3.53 6.15 -11.05
C LEU A 89 -2.49 5.23 -11.71
N GLY A 90 -1.38 5.78 -12.19
CA GLY A 90 -0.28 5.01 -12.78
C GLY A 90 0.40 4.07 -11.78
N SER A 91 0.59 4.52 -10.53
CA SER A 91 1.13 3.72 -9.44
C SER A 91 0.28 2.47 -9.20
N GLN A 92 -1.04 2.63 -9.12
CA GLN A 92 -1.95 1.50 -8.90
C GLN A 92 -1.85 0.43 -10.01
N VAL A 93 -1.59 0.84 -11.25
CA VAL A 93 -1.36 -0.07 -12.39
C VAL A 93 0.02 -0.75 -12.28
N LEU A 94 1.07 0.02 -12.01
CA LEU A 94 2.44 -0.48 -11.85
C LEU A 94 2.54 -1.52 -10.72
N VAL A 95 1.91 -1.26 -9.58
CA VAL A 95 1.92 -2.17 -8.43
C VAL A 95 1.26 -3.49 -8.78
N ARG A 96 0.10 -3.45 -9.44
CA ARG A 96 -0.59 -4.66 -9.90
C ARG A 96 0.21 -5.44 -10.94
N ALA A 97 0.89 -4.74 -11.83
CA ALA A 97 1.78 -5.36 -12.81
C ALA A 97 2.94 -6.07 -12.12
N LEU A 98 3.62 -5.42 -11.17
CA LEU A 98 4.68 -6.03 -10.38
C LEU A 98 4.17 -7.22 -9.56
N ALA A 99 3.03 -7.08 -8.88
CA ALA A 99 2.43 -8.17 -8.12
C ALA A 99 2.08 -9.38 -9.00
N ALA A 100 1.64 -9.16 -10.24
CA ALA A 100 1.35 -10.22 -11.20
C ALA A 100 2.60 -10.88 -11.81
N PHE A 101 3.75 -10.20 -11.80
CA PHE A 101 5.04 -10.75 -12.25
C PHE A 101 5.78 -11.52 -11.14
N PHE A 102 5.54 -11.17 -9.88
CA PHE A 102 6.19 -11.80 -8.72
C PHE A 102 5.30 -12.83 -7.98
N GLY A 103 4.05 -13.02 -8.43
CA GLY A 103 3.15 -14.11 -8.01
C GLY A 103 3.03 -15.16 -9.09
#